data_AF-A0A8S3CUB5-F1
#
_entry.id   AF-A0A8S3CUB5-F1
#
_cell.length_a   1.000
_cell.length_b   1.000
_cell.length_c   1.000
_cell.angle_alpha   90.00
_cell.angle_beta   90.00
_cell.angle_gamma   90.00
#
_symmetry.space_group_name_H-M   'P 1'
#
loop_
_entity.id
_entity.type
_entity.pdbx_description
1 polymer ?
#
loop_
_entity_poly.entity_id
_entity_poly.type
_entity_poly.pdbx_seq_one_letter_code
_entity_poly.pdbx_strand_id
1 'polypeptide(L)'
;MSVRRRVLCYQKRVPHAERTRSKRKCTSGSFEILSPDEIKRISVTNPPIEHPELMEGGKSKERGLMDPPKDPADRNSKCKTCAGSYIECPGHFCHIEFTKPGYHYHVAFLAKTLKVLPCVCYHSSKLLIDPSDQNQKMIDIMKKPKNYRRRLGYVFDACKGQKTCKGFNFYFFEIHSLNNEKKTI
;
A
#
# COMPACT_ATOMS: atom_id res chain seq x y z
N MET A 1 -25.74 10.35 -1.58
CA MET A 1 -25.37 10.34 -0.14
C MET A 1 -23.87 10.60 -0.02
N SER A 2 -23.50 11.82 0.38
CA SER A 2 -22.11 12.28 0.51
C SER A 2 -21.51 11.76 1.81
N VAL A 3 -20.64 10.75 1.73
CA VAL A 3 -19.90 10.27 2.90
C VAL A 3 -18.74 11.25 3.14
N ARG A 4 -18.98 12.26 3.99
CA ARG A 4 -17.93 13.14 4.53
C ARG A 4 -17.00 12.32 5.43
N ARG A 5 -16.05 11.60 4.84
CA ARG A 5 -14.93 11.03 5.59
C ARG A 5 -13.90 12.13 5.78
N ARG A 6 -13.69 12.54 7.04
CA ARG A 6 -12.59 13.43 7.43
C ARG A 6 -11.29 12.73 7.02
N VAL A 7 -10.64 13.26 5.99
CA VAL A 7 -9.31 12.80 5.58
C VAL A 7 -8.33 13.45 6.54
N LEU A 8 -7.54 12.64 7.24
CA LEU A 8 -6.40 13.11 7.99
C LEU A 8 -5.40 13.70 6.99
N CYS A 9 -5.30 15.02 6.97
CA CYS A 9 -4.29 15.73 6.20
C CYS A 9 -2.94 15.40 6.84
N TYR A 10 -2.03 14.79 6.08
CA TYR A 10 -0.68 14.46 6.52
C TYR A 10 0.13 15.77 6.69
N GLN A 11 -0.04 16.43 7.83
CA GLN A 11 0.79 17.56 8.19
C GLN A 11 2.11 17.02 8.73
N LYS A 12 3.13 16.95 7.86
CA LYS A 12 4.52 17.05 8.34
C LYS A 12 4.62 18.39 9.09
N ARG A 13 4.50 18.36 10.41
CA ARG A 13 4.77 19.53 11.27
C ARG A 13 6.26 19.81 11.14
N VAL A 14 6.58 20.85 10.37
CA VAL A 14 7.93 21.38 10.17
C VAL A 14 8.49 21.80 11.53
N PRO A 15 9.79 21.55 11.84
CA PRO A 15 10.40 21.99 13.09
C PRO A 15 10.13 23.48 13.34
N HIS A 16 10.02 23.82 14.62
CA HIS A 16 9.39 25.03 15.17
C HIS A 16 10.05 26.38 14.79
N ALA A 17 11.05 26.38 13.91
CA ALA A 17 11.75 27.57 13.46
C ALA A 17 11.08 28.15 12.19
N GLU A 18 10.66 29.41 12.30
CA GLU A 18 10.15 30.28 11.21
C GLU A 18 8.69 30.05 10.77
N ARG A 19 7.79 30.59 11.59
CA ARG A 19 6.34 30.59 11.36
C ARG A 19 5.90 31.89 10.67
N THR A 20 6.19 32.04 9.38
CA THR A 20 5.50 33.01 8.48
C THR A 20 4.87 32.31 7.27
N ARG A 21 4.31 31.11 7.46
CA ARG A 21 3.59 30.41 6.38
C ARG A 21 2.11 30.81 6.36
N SER A 22 1.65 31.35 5.23
CA SER A 22 0.24 31.73 5.04
C SER A 22 -0.69 30.52 5.25
N LYS A 23 -1.80 30.75 5.96
CA LYS A 23 -2.80 29.71 6.22
C LYS A 23 -3.41 29.27 4.88
N ARG A 24 -3.25 27.99 4.52
CA ARG A 24 -3.87 27.40 3.31
C ARG A 24 -5.12 26.62 3.68
N LYS A 25 -6.20 26.78 2.91
CA LYS A 25 -7.41 25.96 3.03
C LYS A 25 -7.21 24.65 2.27
N CYS A 26 -7.51 23.52 2.91
CA CYS A 26 -7.54 22.22 2.24
C CYS A 26 -8.83 22.11 1.41
N THR A 27 -8.71 21.90 0.10
CA THR A 27 -9.85 21.84 -0.84
C THR A 27 -10.31 20.40 -1.11
N SER A 28 -9.36 19.47 -1.26
CA SER A 28 -9.61 18.06 -1.56
C SER A 28 -8.46 17.19 -1.06
N GLY A 29 -8.73 15.91 -0.77
CA GLY A 29 -7.71 14.90 -0.48
C GLY A 29 -7.75 13.77 -1.51
N SER A 30 -6.59 13.34 -1.98
CA SER A 30 -6.41 12.11 -2.75
C SER A 30 -6.09 10.94 -1.81
N PHE A 31 -6.43 9.73 -2.23
CA PHE A 31 -6.07 8.50 -1.53
C PHE A 31 -5.25 7.65 -2.46
N GLU A 32 -4.04 7.34 -2.05
CA GLU A 32 -3.07 6.57 -2.83
C GLU A 32 -2.36 5.56 -1.92
N ILE A 33 -1.73 4.57 -2.54
CA ILE A 33 -0.91 3.59 -1.83
C ILE A 33 0.52 4.11 -1.87
N LEU A 34 1.17 4.20 -0.72
CA LEU A 34 2.57 4.61 -0.63
C LEU A 34 3.46 3.50 -1.22
N SER A 35 4.33 3.88 -2.14
CA SER A 35 5.39 3.00 -2.64
C SER A 35 6.43 2.73 -1.55
N PRO A 36 7.15 1.59 -1.59
CA PRO A 36 8.18 1.28 -0.61
C PRO A 36 9.24 2.38 -0.51
N ASP A 37 9.62 3.00 -1.64
CA ASP A 37 10.60 4.09 -1.68
C ASP A 37 10.07 5.37 -1.03
N GLU A 38 8.78 5.66 -1.15
CA GLU A 38 8.15 6.78 -0.42
C GLU A 38 8.12 6.53 1.07
N ILE A 39 7.83 5.30 1.50
CA ILE A 39 7.85 4.92 2.92
C ILE A 39 9.26 5.14 3.48
N LYS A 40 10.29 4.70 2.77
CA LYS A 40 11.70 4.93 3.15
C LYS A 40 12.04 6.42 3.22
N ARG A 41 11.58 7.23 2.26
CA ARG A 41 11.84 8.70 2.24
C ARG A 41 11.10 9.48 3.32
N ILE A 42 9.94 9.01 3.77
CA ILE A 42 9.17 9.65 4.83
C ILE A 42 9.66 9.20 6.21
N SER A 43 10.30 8.04 6.27
CA SER A 43 10.83 7.50 7.51
C SER A 43 12.06 8.27 8.00
N VAL A 44 12.09 8.51 9.30
CA VAL A 44 13.22 9.15 9.99
C VAL A 44 14.27 8.13 10.44
N THR A 45 13.89 6.86 10.57
CA THR A 45 14.77 5.79 11.03
C THR A 45 15.49 5.19 9.84
N ASN A 46 16.73 5.62 9.61
CA ASN A 46 17.67 4.99 8.69
C ASN A 46 19.00 4.82 9.43
N PRO A 47 19.40 3.60 9.83
CA PRO A 47 18.91 2.26 9.42
C PRO A 47 17.52 1.86 9.98
N PRO A 48 16.87 0.82 9.41
CA PRO A 48 15.53 0.38 9.81
C PRO A 48 15.49 -0.23 11.22
N ILE A 49 14.27 -0.49 11.72
CA ILE A 49 14.06 -1.17 12.99
C ILE A 49 14.43 -2.65 12.86
N GLU A 50 15.32 -3.11 13.73
CA GLU A 50 15.85 -4.49 13.70
C GLU A 50 15.47 -5.26 14.97
N HIS A 51 15.32 -4.56 16.11
CA HIS A 51 15.16 -5.21 17.40
C HIS A 51 13.70 -5.21 17.88
N PRO A 52 13.15 -6.36 18.31
CA PRO A 52 11.82 -6.43 18.89
C PRO A 52 11.79 -5.96 20.35
N GLU A 53 12.93 -5.90 21.02
CA GLU A 53 13.06 -5.49 22.41
C GLU A 53 12.82 -3.99 22.58
N LEU A 54 12.12 -3.63 23.66
CA LEU A 54 11.75 -2.24 23.94
C LEU A 54 12.84 -1.51 24.72
N MET A 55 13.46 -2.21 25.68
CA MET A 55 14.38 -1.64 26.66
C MET A 55 15.59 -2.53 26.81
N GLU A 56 16.77 -1.92 26.92
CA GLU A 56 18.04 -2.58 27.21
C GLU A 56 18.77 -1.76 28.28
N GLY A 57 19.11 -2.37 29.42
CA GLY A 57 19.80 -1.68 30.51
C GLY A 57 19.04 -0.49 31.12
N GLY A 58 17.71 -0.56 31.16
CA GLY A 58 16.86 0.51 31.73
C GLY A 58 16.70 1.74 30.83
N LYS A 59 17.25 1.72 29.62
CA LYS A 59 17.03 2.72 28.56
C LYS A 59 16.29 2.08 27.40
N SER A 60 15.63 2.90 26.58
CA SER A 60 15.05 2.39 25.34
C SER A 60 16.13 1.84 24.41
N LYS A 61 15.85 0.69 23.79
CA LYS A 61 16.80 0.05 22.90
C LYS A 61 16.93 0.85 21.60
N GLU A 62 18.16 1.15 21.20
CA GLU A 62 18.42 1.80 19.91
C GLU A 62 17.97 0.87 18.78
N ARG A 63 17.34 1.43 17.74
CA ARG A 63 16.70 0.65 16.65
C ARG A 63 15.63 -0.34 17.12
N GLY A 64 15.14 -0.20 18.36
CA GLY A 64 13.96 -0.88 18.89
C GLY A 64 12.67 -0.12 18.56
N LEU A 65 11.52 -0.65 18.97
CA LEU A 65 10.24 0.03 18.72
C LEU A 65 10.12 1.39 19.43
N MET A 66 10.60 1.48 20.68
CA MET A 66 10.56 2.66 21.55
C MET A 66 11.77 3.60 21.39
N ASP A 67 12.36 3.63 20.20
CA ASP A 67 13.59 4.38 19.93
C ASP A 67 13.34 5.91 19.99
N PRO A 68 14.10 6.70 20.80
CA PRO A 68 13.89 8.14 21.00
C PRO A 68 13.88 9.06 19.76
N PRO A 69 14.48 8.70 18.60
CA PRO A 69 14.29 9.46 17.35
C PRO A 69 12.86 9.44 16.81
N LYS A 70 12.05 8.44 17.17
CA LYS A 70 10.67 8.30 16.68
C LYS A 70 9.71 9.14 17.51
N ASP A 71 9.81 8.95 18.82
CA ASP A 71 8.97 9.61 19.81
C ASP A 71 9.73 9.73 21.13
N PRO A 72 9.47 10.78 21.93
CA PRO A 72 9.95 10.84 23.30
C PRO A 72 9.22 9.77 24.14
N ALA A 73 9.99 8.83 24.70
CA ALA A 73 9.47 7.74 25.53
C ALA A 73 8.84 8.24 26.85
N ASP A 74 9.43 9.29 27.43
CA ASP A 74 9.03 9.90 28.69
C ASP A 74 8.78 11.41 28.55
N ARG A 75 8.01 11.97 29.49
CA ARG A 75 7.77 13.43 29.58
C ARG A 75 9.05 14.25 29.70
N ASN A 76 10.08 13.68 30.34
CA ASN A 76 11.38 14.31 30.53
C ASN A 76 12.33 14.08 29.35
N SER A 77 12.01 13.11 28.48
CA SER A 77 12.78 12.84 27.28
C SER A 77 12.33 13.76 26.14
N LYS A 78 13.28 14.17 25.30
CA LYS A 78 13.00 14.98 24.11
C LYS A 78 13.20 14.12 22.87
N CYS A 79 12.40 14.37 21.83
CA CYS A 79 12.58 13.71 20.56
C CYS A 79 13.95 14.06 19.96
N LYS A 80 14.73 13.07 19.54
CA LYS A 80 16.05 13.34 18.91
C LYS A 80 15.93 14.02 17.54
N THR A 81 14.77 13.93 16.88
CA THR A 81 14.55 14.43 15.51
C THR A 81 14.05 15.88 15.49
N CYS A 82 13.01 16.20 16.27
CA CYS A 82 12.43 17.55 16.30
C CYS A 82 12.76 18.35 17.56
N ALA A 83 13.48 17.76 18.53
CA ALA A 83 13.78 18.33 19.85
C ALA A 83 12.54 18.73 20.69
N GLY A 84 11.34 18.38 20.24
CA GLY A 84 10.08 18.67 20.91
C GLY A 84 9.85 17.78 22.13
N SER A 85 9.06 18.29 23.07
CA SER A 85 8.50 17.51 24.19
C SER A 85 7.42 16.54 23.71
N TYR A 86 6.96 15.64 24.58
CA TYR A 86 5.88 14.68 24.27
C TYR A 86 4.60 15.33 23.74
N ILE A 87 4.29 16.56 24.14
CA ILE A 87 3.07 17.29 23.71
C ILE A 87 3.26 17.97 22.35
N GLU A 88 4.48 18.44 22.07
CA GLU A 88 4.79 19.24 20.88
C GLU A 88 5.19 18.36 19.69
N CYS A 89 5.78 17.20 19.96
CA CYS A 89 6.19 16.25 18.95
C CYS A 89 4.94 15.66 18.25
N PRO A 90 4.82 15.78 16.91
CA PRO A 90 3.73 15.16 16.16
C PRO A 90 3.90 13.64 16.00
N GLY A 91 5.06 13.12 16.38
CA GLY A 91 5.54 11.78 16.10
C GLY A 91 6.18 11.65 14.72
N HIS A 92 7.19 10.78 14.64
CA HIS A 92 7.97 10.55 13.43
C HIS A 92 7.78 9.14 12.90
N PHE A 93 7.55 9.04 11.59
CA PHE A 93 7.34 7.74 10.95
C PHE A 93 8.66 6.96 10.89
N CYS A 94 8.54 5.66 11.14
CA CYS A 94 9.60 4.68 11.01
C CYS A 94 9.19 3.58 10.03
N HIS A 95 10.14 2.78 9.58
CA HIS A 95 9.87 1.61 8.75
C HIS A 95 10.66 0.40 9.25
N ILE A 96 10.10 -0.77 9.01
CA ILE A 96 10.74 -2.07 9.19
C ILE A 96 11.03 -2.60 7.80
N GLU A 97 12.27 -2.99 7.55
CA GLU A 97 12.64 -3.64 6.30
C GLU A 97 12.60 -5.14 6.48
N PHE A 98 11.75 -5.81 5.70
CA PHE A 98 11.69 -7.26 5.68
C PHE A 98 12.81 -7.81 4.79
N THR A 99 13.49 -8.86 5.25
CA THR A 99 14.56 -9.52 4.49
C THR A 99 14.08 -10.16 3.19
N LYS A 100 12.77 -10.43 3.05
CA LYS A 100 12.16 -10.97 1.83
C LYS A 100 10.92 -10.15 1.44
N PRO A 101 10.93 -9.43 0.30
CA PRO A 101 9.85 -8.52 -0.08
C PRO A 101 8.56 -9.23 -0.55
N GLY A 102 8.61 -10.52 -0.91
CA GLY A 102 7.53 -11.21 -1.62
C GLY A 102 6.50 -11.98 -0.78
N TYR A 103 6.75 -12.21 0.52
CA TYR A 103 5.89 -13.11 1.32
C TYR A 103 4.81 -12.39 2.13
N HIS A 104 4.90 -11.06 2.25
CA HIS A 104 3.96 -10.28 3.04
C HIS A 104 2.96 -9.57 2.13
N TYR A 105 1.80 -10.20 1.95
CA TYR A 105 0.66 -9.56 1.30
C TYR A 105 -0.19 -8.82 2.34
N HIS A 106 -0.65 -7.63 1.97
CA HIS A 106 -1.58 -6.90 2.80
C HIS A 106 -2.98 -7.53 2.67
N VAL A 107 -3.49 -8.07 3.78
CA VAL A 107 -4.75 -8.86 3.82
C VAL A 107 -5.92 -8.14 3.15
N ALA A 108 -6.06 -6.83 3.33
CA ALA A 108 -7.15 -6.07 2.70
C ALA A 108 -7.05 -5.94 1.17
N PHE A 109 -5.87 -6.16 0.57
CA PHE A 109 -5.68 -6.13 -0.88
C PHE A 109 -5.77 -7.52 -1.50
N LEU A 110 -5.63 -8.60 -0.72
CA LEU A 110 -5.65 -9.98 -1.21
C LEU A 110 -6.89 -10.29 -2.07
N ALA A 111 -8.08 -9.90 -1.61
CA ALA A 111 -9.32 -10.12 -2.36
C ALA A 111 -9.37 -9.38 -3.72
N LYS A 112 -8.64 -8.26 -3.85
CA LYS A 112 -8.51 -7.55 -5.13
C LYS A 112 -7.44 -8.18 -5.99
N THR A 113 -6.30 -8.55 -5.41
CA THR A 113 -5.19 -9.23 -6.11
C THR A 113 -5.66 -10.54 -6.74
N LEU A 114 -6.45 -11.35 -6.02
CA LEU A 114 -7.02 -12.59 -6.53
C LEU A 114 -7.99 -12.38 -7.70
N LYS A 115 -8.58 -11.19 -7.86
CA LYS A 115 -9.40 -10.83 -9.03
C LYS A 115 -8.57 -10.31 -10.20
N VAL A 116 -7.42 -9.71 -9.92
CA VAL A 116 -6.54 -9.15 -10.96
C VAL A 116 -5.67 -10.23 -11.59
N LEU A 117 -5.13 -11.17 -10.80
CA LEU A 117 -4.23 -12.22 -11.27
C LEU A 117 -4.81 -13.04 -12.45
N PRO A 118 -6.10 -13.46 -12.44
CA PRO A 118 -6.69 -14.19 -13.56
C PRO A 118 -6.93 -13.35 -14.82
N CYS A 119 -6.87 -12.02 -14.72
CA CYS A 119 -7.03 -11.14 -15.87
C CYS A 119 -5.72 -10.89 -16.63
N VAL A 120 -4.58 -11.30 -16.05
CA VAL A 120 -3.24 -11.06 -16.58
C VAL A 120 -2.60 -12.39 -16.96
N CYS A 121 -1.96 -12.43 -18.12
CA CYS A 121 -1.22 -13.60 -18.56
C CYS A 121 0.08 -13.74 -17.75
N TYR A 122 0.34 -14.94 -17.21
CA TYR A 122 1.57 -15.23 -16.44
C TYR A 122 2.86 -14.99 -17.23
N HIS A 123 2.89 -15.36 -18.51
CA HIS A 123 4.11 -15.28 -19.31
C HIS A 123 4.33 -13.90 -19.93
N SER A 124 3.27 -13.27 -20.46
CA SER A 124 3.41 -11.98 -21.16
C SER A 124 3.19 -10.78 -20.26
N SER A 125 2.68 -10.96 -19.03
CA SER A 125 2.24 -9.89 -18.13
C SER A 125 1.23 -8.91 -18.76
N LYS A 126 0.67 -9.26 -19.93
CA LYS A 126 -0.37 -8.50 -20.63
C LYS A 126 -1.74 -8.93 -20.14
N LEU A 127 -2.70 -8.00 -20.23
CA LEU A 127 -4.10 -8.33 -20.00
C LEU A 127 -4.57 -9.35 -21.05
N LEU A 128 -5.37 -10.33 -20.62
CA LEU A 128 -5.97 -11.31 -21.54
C LEU A 128 -6.89 -10.63 -22.56
N ILE A 129 -7.59 -9.59 -22.11
CA ILE A 129 -8.48 -8.75 -22.92
C ILE A 129 -7.93 -7.33 -22.92
N ASP A 130 -7.31 -6.94 -24.03
CA ASP A 130 -6.85 -5.57 -24.25
C ASP A 130 -7.96 -4.75 -24.95
N PRO A 131 -8.19 -3.47 -24.60
CA PRO A 131 -9.00 -2.57 -25.40
C PRO A 131 -8.46 -2.34 -26.82
N SER A 132 -7.16 -2.49 -27.05
CA SER A 132 -6.49 -2.31 -28.34
C SER A 132 -6.90 -3.36 -29.38
N ASP A 133 -7.39 -4.50 -28.91
CA ASP A 133 -7.76 -5.65 -29.73
C ASP A 133 -9.15 -5.57 -30.39
N GLN A 134 -9.78 -4.39 -30.37
CA GLN A 134 -11.17 -4.19 -30.81
C GLN A 134 -12.19 -5.12 -30.14
N ASN A 135 -11.89 -5.60 -28.93
CA ASN A 135 -12.83 -6.41 -28.16
C ASN A 135 -14.02 -5.53 -27.73
N GLN A 136 -15.16 -5.70 -28.41
CA GLN A 136 -16.39 -4.94 -28.17
C GLN A 136 -16.78 -4.94 -26.69
N LYS A 137 -16.65 -6.09 -26.01
CA LYS A 137 -16.92 -6.25 -24.57
C LYS A 137 -16.11 -5.28 -23.70
N MET A 138 -14.82 -5.10 -23.99
CA MET A 138 -13.94 -4.25 -23.19
C MET A 138 -14.17 -2.77 -23.50
N ILE A 139 -14.40 -2.46 -24.77
CA ILE A 139 -14.76 -1.11 -25.23
C ILE A 139 -16.06 -0.64 -24.56
N ASP A 140 -17.06 -1.51 -24.46
CA ASP A 140 -18.33 -1.20 -23.79
C ASP A 140 -18.16 -1.00 -22.28
N ILE A 141 -17.28 -1.78 -21.63
CA ILE A 141 -16.96 -1.62 -20.20
C ILE A 141 -16.23 -0.29 -19.96
N MET A 142 -15.34 0.13 -20.86
CA MET A 142 -14.61 1.40 -20.74
C MET A 142 -15.50 2.60 -21.01
N LYS A 143 -16.41 2.51 -21.99
CA LYS A 143 -17.37 3.57 -22.34
C LYS A 143 -18.41 3.84 -21.25
N LYS A 144 -18.73 2.86 -20.39
CA LYS A 144 -19.69 3.04 -19.28
C LYS A 144 -19.14 4.07 -18.27
N PRO A 145 -19.78 5.25 -18.14
CA PRO A 145 -19.33 6.24 -17.18
C PRO A 145 -19.82 5.88 -15.76
N LYS A 146 -19.05 6.28 -14.74
CA LYS A 146 -19.43 6.43 -13.32
C LYS A 146 -19.31 5.26 -12.34
N ASN A 147 -19.08 4.00 -12.73
CA ASN A 147 -18.95 2.90 -11.76
C ASN A 147 -17.54 2.30 -11.67
N TYR A 148 -16.55 3.11 -11.28
CA TYR A 148 -15.15 2.69 -11.09
C TYR A 148 -15.01 1.46 -10.18
N ARG A 149 -15.90 1.31 -9.19
CA ARG A 149 -15.90 0.16 -8.26
C ARG A 149 -16.33 -1.16 -8.90
N ARG A 150 -17.24 -1.11 -9.88
CA ARG A 150 -17.77 -2.31 -10.54
C ARG A 150 -17.02 -2.66 -11.82
N ARG A 151 -16.24 -1.73 -12.37
CA ARG A 151 -15.44 -1.94 -13.58
C ARG A 151 -14.56 -3.20 -13.49
N LEU A 152 -13.85 -3.38 -12.38
CA LEU A 152 -13.01 -4.57 -12.18
C LEU A 152 -13.82 -5.88 -12.19
N GLY A 153 -15.05 -5.87 -11.68
CA GLY A 153 -15.94 -7.04 -11.75
C GLY A 153 -16.29 -7.40 -13.19
N TYR A 154 -16.70 -6.42 -13.99
CA TYR A 154 -17.01 -6.66 -15.41
C TYR A 154 -15.80 -7.15 -16.22
N VAL A 155 -14.61 -6.62 -15.95
CA VAL A 155 -13.36 -7.09 -16.59
C VAL A 155 -13.05 -8.52 -16.18
N PHE A 156 -13.20 -8.83 -14.88
CA PHE A 156 -12.99 -10.19 -14.36
C PHE A 156 -13.93 -11.21 -15.00
N ASP A 157 -15.22 -10.89 -15.11
CA ASP A 157 -16.22 -11.76 -15.73
C ASP A 157 -15.91 -12.01 -17.21
N ALA A 158 -15.40 -10.99 -17.92
CA ALA A 158 -14.96 -11.14 -19.30
C ALA A 158 -13.72 -12.03 -19.44
N CYS A 159 -12.74 -11.86 -18.54
CA CYS A 159 -11.49 -12.64 -18.55
C CYS A 159 -11.70 -14.10 -18.16
N LYS A 160 -12.68 -14.41 -17.29
CA LYS A 160 -12.99 -15.79 -16.86
C LYS A 160 -13.32 -16.72 -18.02
N GLY A 161 -13.85 -16.19 -19.13
CA GLY A 161 -14.17 -16.96 -20.32
C GLY A 161 -12.99 -17.23 -21.26
N GLN A 162 -11.86 -16.54 -21.08
CA GLN A 162 -10.68 -16.72 -21.94
C GLN A 162 -9.68 -17.69 -21.33
N LYS A 163 -9.36 -18.73 -22.11
CA LYS A 163 -8.39 -19.77 -21.72
C LYS A 163 -7.03 -19.63 -22.40
N THR A 164 -6.93 -18.73 -23.39
CA THR A 164 -5.76 -18.58 -24.25
C THR A 164 -5.32 -17.12 -24.26
N CYS A 165 -4.01 -16.91 -24.22
CA CYS A 165 -3.40 -15.60 -24.41
C CYS A 165 -2.96 -15.46 -25.87
N LYS A 166 -3.17 -14.30 -26.49
CA LYS A 166 -2.82 -14.06 -27.90
C LYS A 166 -1.31 -14.15 -28.19
N GLY A 167 -0.47 -13.88 -27.19
CA GLY A 167 0.99 -13.94 -27.34
C GLY A 167 1.58 -15.33 -27.16
N PHE A 168 0.87 -16.25 -26.49
CA PHE A 168 1.32 -17.61 -26.20
C PHE A 168 0.10 -18.53 -26.16
N ASN A 169 0.08 -19.55 -27.04
CA ASN A 169 -0.91 -20.64 -27.04
C ASN A 169 -0.72 -21.59 -25.84
N PHE A 170 -0.63 -21.04 -24.64
CA PHE A 170 -0.61 -21.80 -23.41
C PHE A 170 -1.99 -21.73 -22.75
N TYR A 171 -2.56 -22.89 -22.48
CA TYR A 171 -3.81 -23.01 -21.76
C TYR A 171 -3.61 -22.50 -20.34
N PHE A 172 -4.27 -21.38 -19.99
CA PHE A 172 -4.33 -20.85 -18.63
C PHE A 172 -5.06 -21.82 -17.64
N PHE A 173 -5.55 -22.96 -18.15
CA PHE A 173 -6.45 -23.88 -17.45
C PHE A 173 -5.77 -24.80 -16.44
N GLU A 174 -4.44 -24.96 -16.46
CA GLU A 174 -3.77 -25.91 -15.56
C GLU A 174 -3.62 -25.43 -14.11
N ILE A 175 -3.73 -24.13 -13.84
CA ILE A 175 -3.56 -23.59 -12.47
C ILE A 175 -4.85 -23.75 -11.63
N HIS A 176 -6.02 -23.88 -12.26
CA HIS A 176 -7.28 -24.06 -11.54
C HIS A 176 -7.57 -25.51 -11.14
N SER A 177 -7.01 -26.51 -11.83
CA SER A 177 -7.18 -27.93 -11.48
C SER A 177 -6.29 -28.38 -10.32
N LEU A 178 -5.09 -27.79 -10.13
CA LEU A 178 -4.19 -28.16 -9.02
C LEU A 178 -4.68 -27.72 -7.63
N ASN A 179 -5.69 -26.85 -7.54
CA ASN A 179 -6.30 -26.43 -6.27
C ASN A 179 -7.50 -27.29 -5.83
N ASN A 180 -8.01 -28.18 -6.70
CA ASN A 180 -9.07 -29.11 -6.31
C ASN A 180 -8.55 -30.49 -5.89
N GLU A 181 -7.30 -30.84 -6.21
CA GLU A 181 -6.71 -32.13 -5.79
C GLU A 181 -6.03 -32.09 -4.41
N LYS A 182 -5.83 -30.91 -3.80
CA LYS A 182 -5.21 -30.78 -2.46
C LYS A 182 -6.18 -30.45 -1.32
N LYS A 183 -7.49 -30.70 -1.52
CA LYS A 183 -8.53 -30.59 -0.46
C LYS A 183 -8.97 -31.91 0.16
N THR A 184 -8.30 -33.01 -0.20
CA THR A 184 -8.39 -34.29 0.49
C THR A 184 -6.99 -34.68 0.96
N ILE A 185 -6.66 -34.24 2.18
CA ILE A 185 -5.89 -34.91 3.25
C ILE A 185 -6.01 -33.97 4.46
#